data_AF-A0A8T1VRF9-F1
#
_entry.id   AF-A0A8T1VRF9-F1
#
_cell.length_a   1.000
_cell.length_b   1.000
_cell.length_c   1.000
_cell.angle_alpha   90.00
_cell.angle_beta   90.00
_cell.angle_gamma   90.00
#
_symmetry.space_group_name_H-M   'P 1'
#
loop_
_entity.id
_entity.type
_entity.pdbx_description
1 polymer ?
#
loop_
_entity_poly.entity_id
_entity_poly.type
_entity_poly.pdbx_seq_one_letter_code
_entity_poly.pdbx_strand_id
1 'polypeptide(L)'
;MAFAISRPRHCGLTSGALLLLLTVVAVSGSTRSTLPVLKSATCDAFLYASLSDDGAKTSTNSTAISSDARRDSSTSDGVEDVPLSTPATEDRNVLDDTVAGQLGVVKPVADCEALLGIDLSGITEEGHAAVTSAAETIHEGTLYCSVEGTLPASTQWQVLLPVRTWTQRYMQIGCGGLCGNIRMQVNAAFGSRQVSGGEFVLAATDMGGAMDGKVFANNSGRRKSFAYSAHHLTALVSKTLIQAYYGQKPSYSYFNGCSDGGREGVMEAIRYPNDFDGIIAGAPAMLFQFQNSLHHGWLAMSNIDGLMPELPPHEAWSTARSSRA
;
A
#
# COMPACT_ATOMS: atom_id res chain seq x y z
N MET A 1 6.38 11.10 3.83
CA MET A 1 6.06 10.84 2.40
C MET A 1 5.42 9.45 2.35
N ALA A 2 4.23 9.34 1.78
CA ALA A 2 3.55 8.06 1.59
C ALA A 2 3.07 7.97 0.13
N PHE A 3 3.15 6.78 -0.45
CA PHE A 3 2.72 6.55 -1.82
C PHE A 3 1.60 5.51 -1.82
N ALA A 4 0.61 5.73 -2.67
CA ALA A 4 -0.43 4.76 -2.95
C ALA A 4 -0.08 4.06 -4.26
N ILE A 5 -0.05 2.73 -4.23
CA ILE A 5 0.08 1.89 -5.42
C ILE A 5 -1.28 1.25 -5.63
N SER A 6 -1.89 1.44 -6.79
CA SER A 6 -3.20 0.87 -7.11
C SER A 6 -3.16 0.14 -8.45
N ARG A 7 -3.95 -0.93 -8.55
CA ARG A 7 -4.10 -1.68 -9.79
C ARG A 7 -5.58 -1.80 -10.17
N PRO A 8 -5.98 -1.44 -11.40
CA PRO A 8 -7.31 -1.77 -11.89
C PRO A 8 -7.40 -3.28 -12.17
N ARG A 9 -8.51 -3.92 -11.78
CA ARG A 9 -8.77 -5.32 -12.16
C ARG A 9 -9.01 -5.42 -13.67
N HIS A 10 -8.56 -6.55 -14.23
CA HIS A 10 -8.69 -6.92 -15.63
C HIS A 10 -10.05 -6.51 -16.25
N CYS A 11 -10.02 -5.55 -17.19
CA CYS A 11 -10.84 -5.68 -18.38
C CYS A 11 -10.34 -6.92 -19.13
N GLY A 12 -11.22 -7.84 -19.49
CA GLY A 12 -10.87 -9.15 -20.06
C GLY A 12 -10.19 -9.09 -21.43
N LEU A 13 -8.92 -8.69 -21.49
CA LEU A 13 -8.07 -8.85 -22.67
C LEU A 13 -6.86 -9.75 -22.36
N THR A 14 -6.66 -10.70 -23.26
CA THR A 14 -5.69 -11.79 -23.26
C THR A 14 -4.25 -11.37 -23.55
N SER A 15 -3.81 -10.16 -23.15
CA SER A 15 -2.43 -9.74 -23.39
C SER A 15 -1.84 -8.93 -22.23
N GLY A 16 -0.70 -9.42 -21.71
CA GLY A 16 -0.07 -8.98 -20.47
C GLY A 16 0.64 -7.64 -20.55
N ALA A 17 -0.10 -6.55 -20.41
CA ALA A 17 0.47 -5.25 -20.06
C ALA A 17 0.16 -4.91 -18.59
N LEU A 18 1.21 -4.77 -17.78
CA LEU A 18 1.15 -4.35 -16.38
C LEU A 18 1.14 -2.82 -16.33
N LEU A 19 0.02 -2.21 -15.95
CA LEU A 19 -0.08 -0.77 -15.70
C LEU A 19 -0.03 -0.52 -14.18
N LEU A 20 1.12 -0.06 -13.66
CA LEU A 20 1.21 0.45 -12.28
C LEU A 20 0.87 1.94 -12.27
N LEU A 21 -0.17 2.32 -11.55
CA LEU A 21 -0.45 3.72 -11.21
C LEU A 21 0.17 4.02 -9.84
N LEU A 22 1.28 4.76 -9.85
CA LEU A 22 1.88 5.36 -8.66
C LEU A 22 1.26 6.74 -8.43
N THR A 23 0.47 6.87 -7.37
CA THR A 23 -0.02 8.16 -6.90
C THR A 23 0.83 8.62 -5.72
N VAL A 24 1.55 9.73 -5.91
CA VAL A 24 2.30 10.40 -4.85
C VAL A 24 1.33 11.30 -4.09
N VAL A 25 1.04 10.98 -2.82
CA VAL A 25 0.28 11.87 -1.95
C VAL A 25 1.23 12.46 -0.91
N ALA A 26 1.68 13.69 -1.17
CA ALA A 26 2.40 14.48 -0.19
C ALA A 26 1.39 15.18 0.73
N VAL A 27 1.37 14.82 2.01
CA VAL A 27 0.64 15.58 3.03
C VAL A 27 1.64 16.47 3.76
N SER A 28 1.58 17.77 3.48
CA SER A 28 2.17 18.83 4.30
C SER A 28 1.09 19.88 4.55
N GLY A 29 1.10 20.49 5.74
CA GLY A 29 0.17 21.50 6.26
C GLY A 29 -0.94 22.04 5.34
N SER A 30 -2.19 21.81 5.75
CA SER A 30 -3.44 22.52 5.37
C SER A 30 -3.77 22.78 3.90
N THR A 31 -3.00 22.28 2.93
CA THR A 31 -3.30 22.46 1.49
C THR A 31 -3.13 21.14 0.72
N ARG A 32 -4.26 20.60 0.24
CA ARG A 32 -4.27 19.50 -0.74
C ARG A 32 -4.00 20.08 -2.12
N SER A 33 -2.81 19.85 -2.66
CA SER A 33 -2.51 20.11 -4.07
C SER A 33 -2.62 18.79 -4.84
N THR A 34 -3.73 18.60 -5.55
CA THR A 34 -3.84 17.57 -6.59
C THR A 34 -3.26 18.15 -7.87
N LEU A 35 -2.18 17.56 -8.39
CA LEU A 35 -1.74 17.86 -9.76
C LEU A 35 -2.84 17.38 -10.73
N PRO A 36 -3.26 18.19 -11.71
CA PRO A 36 -4.33 17.81 -12.63
C PRO A 36 -3.86 16.64 -13.51
N VAL A 37 -4.66 15.59 -13.51
CA VAL A 37 -4.56 14.45 -14.43
C VAL A 37 -4.89 14.95 -15.83
N LEU A 38 -3.98 14.76 -16.80
CA LEU A 38 -4.33 14.82 -18.22
C LEU A 38 -5.42 13.76 -18.48
N LYS A 39 -6.63 14.20 -18.82
CA LYS A 39 -7.73 13.34 -19.28
C LYS A 39 -7.42 12.85 -20.70
N SER A 40 -7.30 11.53 -20.86
CA SER A 40 -7.47 10.73 -22.08
C SER A 40 -7.04 9.30 -21.75
N ALA A 41 -7.75 8.22 -22.01
CA ALA A 41 -9.05 7.98 -22.61
C ALA A 41 -9.48 6.55 -22.24
N THR A 42 -10.73 6.22 -22.55
CA THR A 42 -11.33 4.88 -22.59
C THR A 42 -10.45 3.85 -23.33
N CYS A 43 -10.69 2.57 -23.05
CA CYS A 43 -9.87 1.40 -23.41
C CYS A 43 -9.61 1.13 -24.92
N ASP A 44 -9.93 2.02 -25.84
CA ASP A 44 -9.78 1.80 -27.30
C ASP A 44 -8.71 2.66 -28.00
N ALA A 45 -7.99 3.54 -27.30
CA ALA A 45 -7.17 4.56 -27.96
C ALA A 45 -5.70 4.18 -28.31
N PHE A 46 -5.29 2.90 -28.27
CA PHE A 46 -3.87 2.52 -28.49
C PHE A 46 -3.58 1.55 -29.64
N LEU A 47 -4.53 1.32 -30.57
CA LEU A 47 -4.32 0.44 -31.73
C LEU A 47 -4.09 1.16 -33.07
N TYR A 48 -3.83 2.47 -33.08
CA TYR A 48 -3.42 3.19 -34.29
C TYR A 48 -2.22 4.11 -34.05
N ALA A 49 -1.08 3.51 -33.71
CA ALA A 49 0.23 4.17 -33.81
C ALA A 49 1.32 3.11 -34.03
N SER A 50 1.19 2.38 -35.14
CA SER A 50 2.23 1.55 -35.70
C SER A 50 2.22 1.82 -37.20
N LEU A 51 3.39 2.08 -37.77
CA LEU A 51 3.70 2.45 -39.16
C LEU A 51 3.67 3.95 -39.45
N SER A 52 4.78 4.63 -39.18
CA SER A 52 5.61 5.20 -40.25
C SER A 52 6.98 5.60 -39.69
N ASP A 53 7.98 5.01 -40.32
CA ASP A 53 9.40 5.31 -40.23
C ASP A 53 9.66 6.70 -40.83
N ASP A 54 10.52 7.50 -40.20
CA ASP A 54 11.54 8.28 -40.91
C ASP A 54 12.45 9.01 -39.92
N GLY A 55 13.75 8.73 -40.04
CA GLY A 55 14.77 9.16 -39.11
C GLY A 55 15.25 10.60 -39.29
N ALA A 56 15.72 11.20 -38.18
CA ALA A 56 16.74 12.25 -38.21
C ALA A 56 17.41 12.43 -36.84
N LYS A 57 18.69 12.05 -36.80
CA LYS A 57 19.87 12.64 -36.12
C LYS A 57 19.71 13.45 -34.81
N THR A 58 20.44 12.94 -33.81
CA THR A 58 21.27 13.63 -32.80
C THR A 58 21.28 15.17 -32.76
N SER A 59 20.93 15.73 -31.60
CA SER A 59 21.57 16.92 -31.03
C SER A 59 21.19 17.08 -29.55
N THR A 60 22.19 16.92 -28.69
CA THR A 60 22.25 17.49 -27.34
C THR A 60 22.34 19.01 -27.44
N ASN A 61 21.50 19.73 -26.68
CA ASN A 61 21.92 20.90 -25.91
C ASN A 61 20.84 21.36 -24.93
N SER A 62 21.26 21.45 -23.67
CA SER A 62 20.59 22.16 -22.59
C SER A 62 20.61 23.66 -22.84
N THR A 63 19.48 24.35 -22.62
CA THR A 63 19.53 25.67 -21.97
C THR A 63 18.17 26.00 -21.35
N ALA A 64 18.18 26.26 -20.05
CA ALA A 64 17.15 27.02 -19.37
C ALA A 64 17.10 28.45 -19.94
N ILE A 65 15.96 29.14 -19.78
CA ILE A 65 15.88 30.51 -19.26
C ILE A 65 14.40 30.89 -19.05
N SER A 66 14.19 31.44 -17.86
CA SER A 66 13.08 32.23 -17.34
C SER A 66 12.64 33.38 -18.25
N SER A 67 11.37 33.77 -18.21
CA SER A 67 10.92 35.08 -17.68
C SER A 67 9.63 35.60 -18.32
N ASP A 68 8.78 36.09 -17.42
CA ASP A 68 7.91 37.25 -17.52
C ASP A 68 6.80 37.37 -18.57
N ALA A 69 5.60 37.36 -17.98
CA ALA A 69 4.41 38.14 -18.29
C ALA A 69 4.60 39.36 -19.20
N ARG A 70 3.78 39.41 -20.26
CA ARG A 70 3.16 40.66 -20.75
C ARG A 70 1.70 40.43 -21.11
N ARG A 71 0.90 41.40 -20.70
CA ARG A 71 -0.54 41.56 -20.90
C ARG A 71 -0.73 42.81 -21.77
N ASP A 72 -1.51 42.71 -22.84
CA ASP A 72 -2.42 43.72 -23.43
C ASP A 72 -2.87 43.20 -24.82
N SER A 73 -4.17 42.95 -25.06
CA SER A 73 -5.21 43.88 -25.60
C SER A 73 -4.83 44.40 -26.99
N SER A 74 -5.58 44.33 -28.10
CA SER A 74 -6.99 44.06 -28.43
C SER A 74 -7.10 44.09 -29.98
N THR A 75 -7.99 43.31 -30.62
CA THR A 75 -8.97 43.77 -31.66
C THR A 75 -9.71 42.57 -32.27
N SER A 76 -10.99 42.81 -32.54
CA SER A 76 -12.07 41.92 -32.99
C SER A 76 -11.97 41.47 -34.45
N ASP A 77 -12.59 40.34 -34.79
CA ASP A 77 -13.77 40.29 -35.68
C ASP A 77 -14.22 38.83 -35.94
N GLY A 78 -15.55 38.65 -36.03
CA GLY A 78 -16.17 37.49 -36.72
C GLY A 78 -16.87 36.46 -35.84
N VAL A 79 -18.15 36.69 -35.55
CA VAL A 79 -19.11 35.73 -34.99
C VAL A 79 -19.73 34.91 -36.13
N GLU A 80 -19.72 33.59 -36.02
CA GLU A 80 -20.77 32.71 -36.57
C GLU A 80 -21.31 31.83 -35.45
N ASP A 81 -22.62 31.94 -35.22
CA ASP A 81 -23.41 31.22 -34.23
C ASP A 81 -23.61 29.74 -34.63
N VAL A 82 -23.21 28.82 -33.75
CA VAL A 82 -23.59 27.40 -33.80
C VAL A 82 -24.40 27.08 -32.53
N PRO A 83 -25.53 26.33 -32.60
CA PRO A 83 -26.53 26.34 -31.54
C PRO A 83 -26.02 25.77 -30.23
N LEU A 84 -26.23 26.52 -29.15
CA LEU A 84 -26.02 26.10 -27.77
C LEU A 84 -27.07 25.04 -27.38
N SER A 85 -26.82 23.77 -27.70
CA SER A 85 -27.49 22.67 -27.00
C SER A 85 -26.96 22.64 -25.56
N THR A 86 -27.83 22.91 -24.60
CA THR A 86 -27.55 22.92 -23.17
C THR A 86 -26.87 21.60 -22.73
N PRO A 87 -25.72 21.62 -22.01
CA PRO A 87 -25.14 20.39 -21.44
C PRO A 87 -25.93 19.86 -20.23
N ALA A 88 -27.06 20.49 -19.88
CA ALA A 88 -27.79 20.22 -18.65
C ALA A 88 -28.60 18.90 -18.65
N THR A 89 -28.37 17.99 -19.60
CA THR A 89 -29.13 16.73 -19.68
C THR A 89 -28.30 15.46 -19.91
N GLU A 90 -26.97 15.56 -20.04
CA GLU A 90 -26.08 14.37 -20.03
C GLU A 90 -25.23 14.23 -18.75
N ASP A 91 -25.13 15.28 -17.94
CA ASP A 91 -24.42 15.22 -16.64
C ASP A 91 -25.26 14.62 -15.49
N ARG A 92 -26.48 14.15 -15.75
CA ARG A 92 -27.34 13.52 -14.73
C ARG A 92 -27.21 12.00 -14.62
N ASN A 93 -26.40 11.36 -15.47
CA ASN A 93 -26.23 9.91 -15.44
C ASN A 93 -24.81 9.44 -15.06
N VAL A 94 -23.95 10.32 -14.54
CA VAL A 94 -22.61 9.94 -14.04
C VAL A 94 -22.49 10.08 -12.50
N LEU A 95 -23.57 10.49 -11.84
CA LEU A 95 -23.67 10.51 -10.37
C LEU A 95 -24.87 9.71 -9.83
N ASP A 96 -25.55 8.94 -10.68
CA ASP A 96 -26.60 7.99 -10.25
C ASP A 96 -26.04 6.59 -9.93
N ASP A 97 -24.72 6.47 -9.76
CA ASP A 97 -24.09 5.25 -9.27
C ASP A 97 -23.84 5.29 -7.76
N THR A 98 -24.75 5.93 -7.02
CA THR A 98 -24.85 5.84 -5.54
C THR A 98 -25.18 4.42 -5.03
N VAL A 99 -24.96 3.38 -5.83
CA VAL A 99 -24.97 1.96 -5.43
C VAL A 99 -23.71 1.20 -5.88
N ALA A 100 -22.86 1.74 -6.77
CA ALA A 100 -21.61 1.12 -7.21
C ALA A 100 -20.42 1.55 -6.34
N GLY A 101 -20.36 1.09 -5.08
CA GLY A 101 -19.19 1.36 -4.24
C GLY A 101 -19.28 0.92 -2.78
N GLN A 102 -20.48 0.61 -2.28
CA GLN A 102 -20.66 0.02 -0.96
C GLN A 102 -20.70 -1.50 -1.05
N LEU A 103 -19.62 -2.14 -0.61
CA LEU A 103 -19.60 -3.58 -0.38
C LEU A 103 -20.49 -3.90 0.82
N GLY A 104 -21.48 -4.77 0.61
CA GLY A 104 -22.39 -5.23 1.65
C GLY A 104 -21.68 -6.07 2.71
N VAL A 105 -22.26 -6.09 3.91
CA VAL A 105 -21.79 -6.92 5.02
C VAL A 105 -22.03 -8.40 4.72
N VAL A 106 -21.03 -9.24 4.94
CA VAL A 106 -21.12 -10.70 4.81
C VAL A 106 -20.88 -11.35 6.17
N LYS A 107 -21.79 -12.24 6.56
CA LYS A 107 -21.70 -13.00 7.82
C LYS A 107 -20.93 -14.30 7.61
N PRO A 108 -20.27 -14.84 8.66
CA PRO A 108 -19.62 -16.14 8.59
C PRO A 108 -20.61 -17.27 8.23
N VAL A 109 -20.13 -18.25 7.47
CA VAL A 109 -20.83 -19.50 7.15
C VAL A 109 -20.29 -20.69 7.95
N ALA A 110 -19.26 -20.47 8.76
CA ALA A 110 -18.63 -21.45 9.63
C ALA A 110 -18.37 -20.84 11.01
N ASP A 111 -18.29 -21.69 12.03
CA ASP A 111 -17.88 -21.29 13.38
C ASP A 111 -16.37 -20.99 13.43
N CYS A 112 -15.95 -20.13 14.35
CA CYS A 112 -14.54 -19.74 14.46
C CYS A 112 -13.62 -20.94 14.71
N GLU A 113 -14.03 -21.86 15.58
CA GLU A 113 -13.26 -23.06 15.93
C GLU A 113 -13.04 -24.00 14.73
N ALA A 114 -13.93 -23.97 13.73
CA ALA A 114 -13.77 -24.77 12.52
C ALA A 114 -12.51 -24.39 11.72
N LEU A 115 -11.99 -23.17 11.92
CA LEU A 115 -10.76 -22.72 11.27
C LEU A 115 -9.49 -23.40 11.78
N LEU A 116 -9.53 -24.05 12.96
CA LEU A 116 -8.41 -24.85 13.47
C LEU A 116 -8.03 -26.00 12.54
N GLY A 117 -9.02 -26.59 11.85
CA GLY A 117 -8.84 -27.76 10.99
C GLY A 117 -8.52 -27.44 9.53
N ILE A 118 -8.31 -26.17 9.18
CA ILE A 118 -8.09 -25.77 7.79
C ILE A 118 -6.73 -26.27 7.30
N ASP A 119 -6.76 -27.00 6.19
CA ASP A 119 -5.56 -27.44 5.50
C ASP A 119 -4.88 -26.26 4.78
N LEU A 120 -3.67 -25.93 5.21
CA LEU A 120 -2.82 -24.90 4.61
C LEU A 120 -1.61 -25.50 3.87
N SER A 121 -1.55 -26.82 3.71
CA SER A 121 -0.41 -27.52 3.10
C SER A 121 -0.10 -27.03 1.67
N GLY A 122 -1.13 -26.62 0.92
CA GLY A 122 -1.00 -26.11 -0.44
C GLY A 122 -0.41 -24.70 -0.56
N ILE A 123 -0.14 -24.00 0.54
CA ILE A 123 0.36 -22.61 0.52
C ILE A 123 1.89 -22.53 0.44
N THR A 124 2.59 -23.52 0.98
CA THR A 124 4.05 -23.51 1.07
C THR A 124 4.65 -24.67 0.30
N GLU A 125 5.58 -24.41 -0.62
CA GLU A 125 6.31 -25.45 -1.37
C GLU A 125 7.11 -26.40 -0.44
N GLU A 126 7.53 -25.91 0.73
CA GLU A 126 8.27 -26.66 1.75
C GLU A 126 7.38 -27.18 2.91
N GLY A 127 6.05 -27.04 2.76
CA GLY A 127 5.04 -27.72 3.58
C GLY A 127 5.06 -27.46 5.08
N HIS A 128 4.89 -26.22 5.57
CA HIS A 128 4.65 -25.96 7.01
C HIS A 128 3.90 -24.64 7.29
N ALA A 129 2.79 -24.39 6.57
CA ALA A 129 1.78 -23.47 7.08
C ALA A 129 0.82 -24.25 7.99
N ALA A 130 0.57 -23.77 9.20
CA ALA A 130 -0.33 -24.44 10.14
C ALA A 130 -1.10 -23.44 10.98
N VAL A 131 -2.36 -23.74 11.28
CA VAL A 131 -3.15 -23.03 12.28
C VAL A 131 -2.80 -23.58 13.65
N THR A 132 -2.55 -22.70 14.62
CA THR A 132 -2.23 -23.07 16.00
C THR A 132 -3.34 -22.70 16.98
N SER A 133 -4.14 -21.68 16.67
CA SER A 133 -5.29 -21.27 17.47
C SER A 133 -6.39 -20.68 16.58
N ALA A 134 -7.65 -20.87 16.95
CA ALA A 134 -8.79 -20.14 16.42
C ALA A 134 -9.78 -19.93 17.56
N ALA A 135 -10.02 -18.67 17.94
CA ALA A 135 -10.91 -18.32 19.03
C ALA A 135 -11.52 -16.93 18.82
N GLU A 136 -12.73 -16.72 19.31
CA GLU A 136 -13.33 -15.39 19.30
C GLU A 136 -12.65 -14.47 20.32
N THR A 137 -12.39 -13.23 19.93
CA THR A 137 -11.79 -12.20 20.78
C THR A 137 -12.34 -10.83 20.46
N ILE A 138 -12.25 -9.90 21.41
CA ILE A 138 -12.59 -8.50 21.19
C ILE A 138 -11.31 -7.71 20.95
N HIS A 139 -11.21 -7.09 19.78
CA HIS A 139 -10.13 -6.16 19.43
C HIS A 139 -10.72 -4.80 19.11
N GLU A 140 -10.28 -3.75 19.81
CA GLU A 140 -10.77 -2.36 19.66
C GLU A 140 -12.31 -2.24 19.64
N GLY A 141 -12.99 -3.01 20.50
CA GLY A 141 -14.45 -2.98 20.64
C GLY A 141 -15.24 -3.77 19.58
N THR A 142 -14.56 -4.44 18.64
CA THR A 142 -15.19 -5.32 17.65
C THR A 142 -14.90 -6.79 17.96
N LEU A 143 -15.92 -7.64 17.79
CA LEU A 143 -15.79 -9.10 17.92
C LEU A 143 -15.20 -9.70 16.64
N TYR A 144 -14.07 -10.39 16.78
CA TYR A 144 -13.37 -11.10 15.72
C TYR A 144 -13.24 -12.58 16.05
N CYS A 145 -13.26 -13.43 15.01
CA CYS A 145 -12.58 -14.70 15.07
C CYS A 145 -11.07 -14.45 14.86
N SER A 146 -10.27 -14.68 15.89
CA SER A 146 -8.81 -14.57 15.84
C SER A 146 -8.21 -15.93 15.54
N VAL A 147 -7.46 -16.00 14.44
CA VAL A 147 -6.77 -17.21 13.99
C VAL A 147 -5.28 -16.91 13.99
N GLU A 148 -4.49 -17.75 14.64
CA GLU A 148 -3.03 -17.64 14.67
C GLU A 148 -2.41 -18.91 14.11
N GLY A 149 -1.18 -18.78 13.65
CA GLY A 149 -0.47 -19.92 13.13
C GLY A 149 0.99 -19.66 12.85
N THR A 150 1.60 -20.66 12.23
CA THR A 150 3.01 -20.66 11.88
C THR A 150 3.21 -20.82 10.37
N LEU A 151 4.37 -20.36 9.92
CA LEU A 151 4.93 -20.47 8.60
C LEU A 151 6.39 -20.95 8.73
N PRO A 152 7.04 -21.36 7.63
CA PRO A 152 8.45 -21.72 7.63
C PRO A 152 9.36 -20.67 8.28
N ALA A 153 10.55 -21.12 8.71
CA ALA A 153 11.55 -20.30 9.38
C ALA A 153 11.13 -19.70 10.74
N SER A 154 10.23 -20.38 11.47
CA SER A 154 9.69 -19.92 12.76
C SER A 154 8.98 -18.58 12.65
N THR A 155 8.25 -18.38 11.55
CA THR A 155 7.47 -17.18 11.29
C THR A 155 6.07 -17.39 11.83
N GLN A 156 5.52 -16.41 12.53
CA GLN A 156 4.16 -16.44 13.05
C GLN A 156 3.28 -15.44 12.30
N TRP A 157 1.99 -15.71 12.28
CA TRP A 157 0.99 -14.84 11.70
C TRP A 157 -0.29 -14.86 12.53
N GLN A 158 -1.08 -13.78 12.39
CA GLN A 158 -2.39 -13.65 12.99
C GLN A 158 -3.35 -13.04 11.98
N VAL A 159 -4.58 -13.55 11.95
CA VAL A 159 -5.69 -13.04 11.14
C VAL A 159 -6.89 -12.79 12.06
N LEU A 160 -7.46 -11.58 11.99
CA LEU A 160 -8.69 -11.22 12.69
C LEU A 160 -9.82 -11.10 11.66
N LEU A 161 -10.83 -11.97 11.77
CA LEU A 161 -12.00 -12.01 10.88
C LEU A 161 -13.24 -11.46 11.62
N PRO A 162 -13.79 -10.29 11.24
CA PRO A 162 -14.94 -9.70 11.95
C PRO A 162 -16.17 -10.61 11.90
N VAL A 163 -16.78 -10.90 13.05
CA VAL A 163 -17.94 -11.80 13.11
C VAL A 163 -19.20 -11.15 12.52
N ARG A 164 -19.32 -9.82 12.58
CA ARG A 164 -20.58 -9.10 12.30
C ARG A 164 -20.49 -8.02 11.23
N THR A 165 -19.31 -7.49 10.99
CA THR A 165 -19.12 -6.19 10.31
C THR A 165 -18.32 -6.28 9.01
N TRP A 166 -17.88 -7.48 8.61
CA TRP A 166 -16.99 -7.62 7.46
C TRP A 166 -17.65 -7.17 6.15
N THR A 167 -17.04 -6.20 5.46
CA THR A 167 -17.52 -5.64 4.19
C THR A 167 -16.69 -6.12 3.00
N GLN A 168 -16.32 -7.40 3.00
CA GLN A 168 -15.62 -8.06 1.88
C GLN A 168 -14.23 -7.47 1.57
N ARG A 169 -13.62 -6.76 2.53
CA ARG A 169 -12.28 -6.18 2.39
C ARG A 169 -11.28 -6.88 3.29
N TYR A 170 -10.07 -7.06 2.77
CA TYR A 170 -8.92 -7.62 3.48
C TYR A 170 -7.83 -6.56 3.56
N MET A 171 -7.18 -6.43 4.73
CA MET A 171 -6.02 -5.57 4.92
C MET A 171 -4.90 -6.31 5.65
N GLN A 172 -3.73 -6.35 5.04
CA GLN A 172 -2.50 -6.81 5.68
C GLN A 172 -1.68 -5.63 6.19
N ILE A 173 -1.14 -5.78 7.40
CA ILE A 173 -0.41 -4.75 8.12
C ILE A 173 1.07 -5.10 8.10
N GLY A 174 1.89 -4.15 7.67
CA GLY A 174 3.34 -4.24 7.69
C GLY A 174 3.93 -3.96 9.07
N CYS A 175 5.15 -4.43 9.28
CA CYS A 175 5.85 -4.32 10.56
C CYS A 175 6.69 -3.03 10.65
N GLY A 176 7.47 -2.88 11.73
CA GLY A 176 8.54 -1.88 11.82
C GLY A 176 9.84 -2.47 12.34
N GLY A 177 10.96 -1.80 12.05
CA GLY A 177 12.29 -2.21 12.51
C GLY A 177 12.77 -3.48 11.82
N LEU A 178 12.98 -4.54 12.61
CA LEU A 178 13.36 -5.89 12.15
C LEU A 178 12.21 -6.90 12.37
N CYS A 179 10.98 -6.41 12.44
CA CYS A 179 9.78 -7.16 12.82
C CYS A 179 9.95 -7.90 14.17
N GLY A 180 9.49 -9.16 14.24
CA GLY A 180 9.57 -10.01 15.42
C GLY A 180 8.41 -9.85 16.41
N ASN A 181 7.45 -8.97 16.13
CA ASN A 181 6.22 -8.86 16.92
C ASN A 181 5.03 -8.60 15.99
N ILE A 182 3.92 -9.31 16.21
CA ILE A 182 2.67 -9.09 15.50
C ILE A 182 1.93 -7.92 16.15
N ARG A 183 1.53 -6.92 15.36
CA ARG A 183 0.75 -5.77 15.81
C ARG A 183 -0.42 -5.53 14.87
N MET A 184 -1.64 -5.54 15.41
CA MET A 184 -2.87 -5.32 14.64
C MET A 184 -3.31 -3.85 14.60
N GLN A 185 -2.34 -2.94 14.41
CA GLN A 185 -2.58 -1.50 14.35
C GLN A 185 -2.43 -0.99 12.91
N VAL A 186 -3.53 -0.48 12.37
CA VAL A 186 -3.56 0.10 11.02
C VAL A 186 -3.13 1.57 11.07
N ASN A 187 -1.85 1.84 10.90
CA ASN A 187 -1.27 3.17 11.11
C ASN A 187 -1.72 4.19 10.05
N ALA A 188 -1.43 3.95 8.76
CA ALA A 188 -1.63 4.99 7.75
C ALA A 188 -3.10 5.17 7.34
N ALA A 189 -3.98 4.25 7.74
CA ALA A 189 -5.43 4.37 7.59
C ALA A 189 -6.15 4.51 8.94
N PHE A 190 -5.42 4.91 9.99
CA PHE A 190 -6.01 5.20 11.30
C PHE A 190 -7.09 6.28 11.18
N GLY A 191 -8.21 6.09 11.89
CA GLY A 191 -9.37 6.98 11.85
C GLY A 191 -10.25 6.81 10.60
N SER A 192 -9.90 5.91 9.69
CA SER A 192 -10.84 5.47 8.64
C SER A 192 -12.06 4.81 9.28
N ARG A 193 -13.26 5.22 8.85
CA ARG A 193 -14.53 4.67 9.33
C ARG A 193 -14.55 3.14 9.20
N GLN A 194 -14.05 2.61 8.10
CA GLN A 194 -14.06 1.19 7.80
C GLN A 194 -13.09 0.41 8.70
N VAL A 195 -11.95 1.01 9.06
CA VAL A 195 -11.00 0.41 10.01
C VAL A 195 -11.60 0.44 11.42
N SER A 196 -12.05 1.60 11.89
CA SER A 196 -12.64 1.75 13.23
C SER A 196 -13.96 1.02 13.40
N GLY A 197 -14.71 0.79 12.32
CA GLY A 197 -15.93 -0.02 12.31
C GLY A 197 -15.68 -1.53 12.26
N GLY A 198 -14.41 -1.97 12.24
CA GLY A 198 -14.04 -3.38 12.13
C GLY A 198 -14.57 -4.02 10.85
N GLU A 199 -14.53 -3.28 9.74
CA GLU A 199 -15.12 -3.72 8.47
C GLU A 199 -14.14 -4.51 7.59
N PHE A 200 -12.88 -4.63 8.01
CA PHE A 200 -11.82 -5.38 7.34
C PHE A 200 -11.50 -6.68 8.08
N VAL A 201 -11.17 -7.72 7.32
CA VAL A 201 -10.30 -8.77 7.84
C VAL A 201 -8.89 -8.18 7.94
N LEU A 202 -8.27 -8.29 9.11
CA LEU A 202 -6.91 -7.81 9.36
C LEU A 202 -5.94 -8.98 9.44
N ALA A 203 -4.74 -8.82 8.90
CA ALA A 203 -3.66 -9.80 9.07
C ALA A 203 -2.31 -9.13 9.32
N ALA A 204 -1.45 -9.80 10.08
CA ALA A 204 -0.06 -9.39 10.30
C ALA A 204 0.83 -10.61 10.56
N THR A 205 2.14 -10.44 10.40
CA THR A 205 3.16 -11.46 10.65
C THR A 205 4.37 -10.87 11.35
N ASP A 206 5.06 -11.69 12.14
CA ASP A 206 6.35 -11.30 12.76
C ASP A 206 7.53 -11.40 11.77
N MET A 207 7.29 -11.92 10.57
CA MET A 207 8.25 -12.18 9.50
C MET A 207 9.48 -13.04 9.90
N GLY A 208 9.37 -13.83 10.97
CA GLY A 208 10.49 -14.58 11.55
C GLY A 208 11.59 -13.66 12.11
N GLY A 209 11.26 -12.39 12.35
CA GLY A 209 12.15 -11.36 12.82
C GLY A 209 12.41 -11.39 14.33
N ALA A 210 13.28 -10.50 14.77
CA ALA A 210 13.57 -10.24 16.18
C ALA A 210 14.27 -8.89 16.34
N MET A 211 14.11 -8.27 17.50
CA MET A 211 14.58 -6.90 17.77
C MET A 211 16.10 -6.73 17.65
N ASP A 212 16.91 -7.76 17.88
CA ASP A 212 18.37 -7.68 17.87
C ASP A 212 19.03 -8.16 16.55
N GLY A 213 18.23 -8.64 15.59
CA GLY A 213 18.68 -9.11 14.28
C GLY A 213 19.54 -10.39 14.28
N LYS A 214 19.89 -10.97 15.44
CA LYS A 214 20.76 -12.16 15.52
C LYS A 214 20.11 -13.38 14.87
N VAL A 215 18.79 -13.42 14.89
CA VAL A 215 17.99 -14.50 14.27
C VAL A 215 18.23 -14.64 12.76
N PHE A 216 18.79 -13.63 12.09
CA PHE A 216 19.05 -13.66 10.65
C PHE A 216 20.46 -14.17 10.27
N ALA A 217 21.45 -14.03 11.16
CA ALA A 217 22.87 -14.16 10.81
C ALA A 217 23.21 -15.50 10.14
N ASN A 218 22.72 -16.61 10.70
CA ASN A 218 22.96 -17.97 10.21
C ASN A 218 21.67 -18.67 9.77
N ASN A 219 20.63 -17.93 9.43
CA ASN A 219 19.34 -18.50 9.04
C ASN A 219 18.88 -17.90 7.70
N SER A 220 19.16 -18.60 6.60
CA SER A 220 18.72 -18.19 5.26
C SER A 220 17.19 -18.16 5.12
N GLY A 221 16.49 -19.08 5.81
CA GLY A 221 15.03 -19.11 5.85
C GLY A 221 14.44 -17.84 6.47
N ARG A 222 14.95 -17.38 7.62
CA ARG A 222 14.50 -16.14 8.26
C ARG A 222 14.86 -14.91 7.43
N ARG A 223 16.03 -14.90 6.77
CA ARG A 223 16.38 -13.84 5.81
C ARG A 223 15.40 -13.79 4.64
N LYS A 224 15.00 -14.93 4.08
CA LYS A 224 13.99 -15.04 3.02
C LYS A 224 12.61 -14.56 3.51
N SER A 225 12.20 -15.01 4.69
CA SER A 225 10.96 -14.62 5.36
C SER A 225 10.84 -13.11 5.49
N PHE A 226 11.83 -12.49 6.14
CA PHE A 226 11.93 -11.05 6.34
C PHE A 226 12.05 -10.26 5.02
N ALA A 227 12.84 -10.75 4.08
CA ALA A 227 13.08 -10.03 2.84
C ALA A 227 11.82 -9.94 1.97
N TYR A 228 11.03 -11.01 1.86
CA TYR A 228 9.89 -11.01 0.95
C TYR A 228 8.81 -12.09 1.19
N SER A 229 9.11 -13.27 1.75
CA SER A 229 8.14 -14.37 1.65
C SER A 229 7.06 -14.35 2.72
N ALA A 230 7.31 -13.78 3.91
CA ALA A 230 6.37 -13.85 5.03
C ALA A 230 5.01 -13.23 4.67
N HIS A 231 5.03 -12.00 4.16
CA HIS A 231 3.81 -11.27 3.83
C HIS A 231 3.02 -11.93 2.71
N HIS A 232 3.66 -12.38 1.65
CA HIS A 232 3.01 -13.16 0.60
C HIS A 232 2.30 -14.40 1.15
N LEU A 233 3.00 -15.20 1.95
CA LEU A 233 2.43 -16.42 2.53
C LEU A 233 1.28 -16.09 3.49
N THR A 234 1.39 -15.03 4.30
CA THR A 234 0.29 -14.56 5.15
C THR A 234 -0.90 -14.07 4.32
N ALA A 235 -0.69 -13.46 3.15
CA ALA A 235 -1.75 -13.05 2.24
C ALA A 235 -2.50 -14.25 1.67
N LEU A 236 -1.77 -15.30 1.28
CA LEU A 236 -2.37 -16.57 0.83
C LEU A 236 -3.15 -17.25 1.95
N VAL A 237 -2.58 -17.35 3.16
CA VAL A 237 -3.25 -17.91 4.34
C VAL A 237 -4.54 -17.15 4.63
N SER A 238 -4.47 -15.83 4.68
CA SER A 238 -5.61 -14.97 4.99
C SER A 238 -6.73 -15.16 3.98
N LYS A 239 -6.41 -15.19 2.68
CA LYS A 239 -7.42 -15.40 1.62
C LYS A 239 -8.07 -16.79 1.70
N THR A 240 -7.31 -17.82 2.08
CA THR A 240 -7.85 -19.17 2.33
C THR A 240 -8.79 -19.19 3.52
N LEU A 241 -8.40 -18.57 4.65
CA LEU A 241 -9.24 -18.47 5.85
C LEU A 241 -10.51 -17.65 5.59
N ILE A 242 -10.41 -16.54 4.84
CA ILE A 242 -11.57 -15.72 4.45
C ILE A 242 -12.56 -16.55 3.63
N GLN A 243 -12.08 -17.28 2.62
CA GLN A 243 -12.92 -18.15 1.80
C GLN A 243 -13.60 -19.24 2.63
N ALA A 244 -12.89 -19.85 3.59
CA ALA A 244 -13.44 -20.88 4.45
C ALA A 244 -14.48 -20.32 5.44
N TYR A 245 -14.20 -19.16 6.03
CA TYR A 245 -15.04 -18.59 7.09
C TYR A 245 -16.29 -17.88 6.57
N TYR A 246 -16.19 -17.16 5.45
CA TYR A 246 -17.31 -16.39 4.88
C TYR A 246 -17.93 -17.01 3.63
N GLY A 247 -17.37 -18.11 3.12
CA GLY A 247 -17.84 -18.77 1.90
C GLY A 247 -17.48 -18.03 0.61
N GLN A 248 -16.73 -16.93 0.68
CA GLN A 248 -16.29 -16.16 -0.48
C GLN A 248 -14.92 -15.50 -0.26
N LYS A 249 -14.20 -15.24 -1.37
CA LYS A 249 -12.94 -14.46 -1.37
C LYS A 249 -13.20 -12.98 -1.06
N PRO A 250 -12.19 -12.23 -0.58
CA PRO A 250 -12.33 -10.78 -0.44
C PRO A 250 -12.53 -10.12 -1.81
N SER A 251 -13.42 -9.14 -1.86
CA SER A 251 -13.64 -8.29 -3.04
C SER A 251 -12.46 -7.37 -3.30
N TYR A 252 -11.81 -6.86 -2.24
CA TYR A 252 -10.56 -6.10 -2.33
C TYR A 252 -9.57 -6.47 -1.23
N SER A 253 -8.29 -6.48 -1.57
CA SER A 253 -7.16 -6.75 -0.68
C SER A 253 -6.23 -5.52 -0.63
N TYR A 254 -5.84 -5.09 0.57
CA TYR A 254 -5.00 -3.92 0.78
C TYR A 254 -3.78 -4.23 1.64
N PHE A 255 -2.69 -3.50 1.43
CA PHE A 255 -1.53 -3.50 2.33
C PHE A 255 -1.33 -2.13 2.97
N ASN A 256 -1.01 -2.08 4.25
CA ASN A 256 -0.73 -0.85 4.99
C ASN A 256 0.58 -0.98 5.77
N GLY A 257 1.60 -0.17 5.44
CA GLY A 257 2.87 -0.22 6.15
C GLY A 257 3.64 1.09 6.14
N CYS A 258 4.51 1.28 7.14
CA CYS A 258 5.39 2.44 7.27
C CYS A 258 6.80 1.99 7.71
N SER A 259 7.86 2.67 7.26
CA SER A 259 9.26 2.29 7.53
C SER A 259 9.62 0.94 6.88
N ASP A 260 9.91 -0.10 7.65
CA ASP A 260 10.05 -1.47 7.13
C ASP A 260 8.76 -1.94 6.48
N GLY A 261 7.59 -1.64 7.08
CA GLY A 261 6.29 -1.83 6.45
C GLY A 261 6.13 -1.13 5.10
N GLY A 262 6.78 0.02 4.90
CA GLY A 262 6.79 0.66 3.59
C GLY A 262 7.62 -0.14 2.58
N ARG A 263 8.77 -0.68 3.00
CA ARG A 263 9.60 -1.58 2.17
C ARG A 263 8.83 -2.85 1.83
N GLU A 264 8.18 -3.49 2.81
CA GLU A 264 7.35 -4.68 2.63
C GLU A 264 6.26 -4.44 1.59
N GLY A 265 5.51 -3.35 1.70
CA GLY A 265 4.47 -3.00 0.72
C GLY A 265 5.02 -2.84 -0.69
N VAL A 266 6.18 -2.19 -0.86
CA VAL A 266 6.82 -2.08 -2.18
C VAL A 266 7.35 -3.43 -2.67
N MET A 267 7.88 -4.28 -1.78
CA MET A 267 8.31 -5.64 -2.13
C MET A 267 7.15 -6.51 -2.59
N GLU A 268 5.98 -6.42 -1.95
CA GLU A 268 4.73 -7.05 -2.39
C GLU A 268 4.35 -6.57 -3.79
N ALA A 269 4.39 -5.26 -4.06
CA ALA A 269 4.08 -4.71 -5.38
C ALA A 269 5.01 -5.23 -6.49
N ILE A 270 6.30 -5.37 -6.21
CA ILE A 270 7.30 -5.78 -7.20
C ILE A 270 7.30 -7.31 -7.41
N ARG A 271 7.20 -8.09 -6.33
CA ARG A 271 7.41 -9.54 -6.38
C ARG A 271 6.11 -10.34 -6.42
N TYR A 272 5.06 -9.83 -5.79
CA TYR A 272 3.76 -10.49 -5.64
C TYR A 272 2.63 -9.56 -6.08
N PRO A 273 2.62 -9.11 -7.35
CA PRO A 273 1.74 -8.04 -7.84
C PRO A 273 0.24 -8.40 -7.86
N ASN A 274 -0.12 -9.62 -7.45
CA ASN A 274 -1.49 -10.11 -7.36
C ASN A 274 -1.97 -10.26 -5.91
N ASP A 275 -1.15 -9.92 -4.92
CA ASP A 275 -1.51 -10.08 -3.52
C ASP A 275 -2.45 -8.98 -3.05
N PHE A 276 -2.28 -7.75 -3.55
CA PHE A 276 -3.06 -6.59 -3.12
C PHE A 276 -3.55 -5.75 -4.30
N ASP A 277 -4.80 -5.31 -4.23
CA ASP A 277 -5.41 -4.37 -5.17
C ASP A 277 -4.94 -2.92 -4.87
N GLY A 278 -4.55 -2.63 -3.62
CA GLY A 278 -4.02 -1.33 -3.20
C GLY A 278 -3.00 -1.41 -2.06
N ILE A 279 -1.92 -0.64 -2.14
CA ILE A 279 -0.83 -0.63 -1.16
C ILE A 279 -0.56 0.80 -0.70
N ILE A 280 -0.51 1.00 0.62
CA ILE A 280 -0.08 2.24 1.27
C ILE A 280 1.31 2.01 1.83
N ALA A 281 2.33 2.59 1.18
CA ALA A 281 3.73 2.47 1.57
C ALA A 281 4.27 3.82 2.09
N GLY A 282 4.35 3.95 3.41
CA GLY A 282 4.90 5.12 4.10
C GLY A 282 6.40 4.99 4.38
N ALA A 283 7.16 6.06 4.14
CA ALA A 283 8.61 6.13 4.45
C ALA A 283 9.39 4.83 4.16
N PRO A 284 9.29 4.26 2.93
CA PRO A 284 9.71 2.89 2.68
C PRO A 284 11.24 2.73 2.77
N ALA A 285 11.70 1.81 3.62
CA ALA A 285 13.12 1.49 3.84
C ALA A 285 13.73 0.64 2.68
N MET A 286 13.59 1.11 1.43
CA MET A 286 13.93 0.33 0.23
C MET A 286 15.43 0.05 0.08
N LEU A 287 16.28 0.99 0.46
CA LEU A 287 17.73 0.83 0.42
C LEU A 287 18.24 0.18 1.72
N PHE A 288 17.60 -0.93 2.11
CA PHE A 288 17.73 -1.51 3.44
C PHE A 288 19.17 -1.89 3.82
N GLN A 289 19.93 -2.45 2.88
CA GLN A 289 21.35 -2.81 3.09
C GLN A 289 22.21 -1.57 3.31
N PHE A 290 22.07 -0.55 2.47
CA PHE A 290 22.81 0.70 2.61
C PHE A 290 22.46 1.41 3.93
N GLN A 291 21.17 1.48 4.25
CA GLN A 291 20.67 2.12 5.45
C GLN A 291 21.27 1.47 6.72
N ASN A 292 21.25 0.13 6.79
CA ASN A 292 21.69 -0.58 8.00
C ASN A 292 23.20 -0.82 8.07
N SER A 293 23.89 -1.03 6.95
CA SER A 293 25.33 -1.35 6.95
C SER A 293 26.24 -0.13 6.82
N LEU A 294 25.78 0.95 6.17
CA LEU A 294 26.57 2.16 5.97
C LEU A 294 26.02 3.34 6.77
N HIS A 295 24.78 3.75 6.52
CA HIS A 295 24.25 4.99 7.07
C HIS A 295 24.15 4.97 8.61
N HIS A 296 23.59 3.90 9.19
CA HIS A 296 23.55 3.77 10.66
C HIS A 296 24.95 3.66 11.27
N GLY A 297 25.88 2.96 10.62
CA GLY A 297 27.28 2.85 11.08
C GLY A 297 28.00 4.20 11.04
N TRP A 298 27.83 4.96 9.95
CA TRP A 298 28.35 6.31 9.81
C TRP A 298 27.78 7.23 10.90
N LEU A 299 26.46 7.22 11.12
CA LEU A 299 25.83 8.01 12.19
C LEU A 299 26.34 7.65 13.57
N ALA A 300 26.53 6.37 13.87
CA ALA A 300 27.09 5.94 15.15
C ALA A 300 28.51 6.48 15.34
N MET A 301 29.34 6.42 14.29
CA MET A 301 30.73 6.89 14.32
C MET A 301 30.86 8.42 14.26
N SER A 302 29.94 9.13 13.62
CA SER A 302 29.98 10.60 13.54
C SER A 302 29.49 11.28 14.82
N ASN A 303 28.91 10.52 15.76
CA ASN A 303 28.36 11.00 17.02
C ASN A 303 29.18 10.50 18.23
N ILE A 304 30.49 10.29 18.08
CA ILE A 304 31.38 9.78 19.14
C ILE A 304 32.21 10.87 19.86
N ASP A 305 32.16 12.13 19.38
CA ASP A 305 33.04 13.20 19.87
C ASP A 305 32.44 13.97 21.07
N GLY A 306 32.94 13.67 22.27
CA GLY A 306 33.03 14.60 23.42
C GLY A 306 31.74 14.99 24.15
N LEU A 307 31.85 15.72 25.28
CA LEU A 307 30.72 16.39 25.94
C LEU A 307 29.88 17.04 24.83
N MET A 308 28.60 16.65 24.74
CA MET A 308 27.64 17.25 23.81
C MET A 308 27.89 18.76 23.81
N PRO A 309 28.37 19.38 22.70
CA PRO A 309 28.33 20.83 22.62
C PRO A 309 26.89 21.18 22.93
N GLU A 310 26.70 22.03 23.95
CA GLU A 310 25.39 22.35 24.52
C GLU A 310 24.40 22.44 23.37
N LEU A 311 23.49 21.45 23.27
CA LEU A 311 22.58 21.38 22.13
C LEU A 311 21.97 22.76 22.00
N PRO A 312 21.95 23.35 20.79
CA PRO A 312 21.37 24.67 20.61
C PRO A 312 20.02 24.67 21.34
N PRO A 313 19.74 25.67 22.20
CA PRO A 313 18.49 25.70 22.95
C PRO A 313 17.33 25.48 21.99
N HIS A 314 16.23 24.88 22.43
CA HIS A 314 15.12 24.46 21.56
C HIS A 314 14.66 25.55 20.55
N GLU A 315 14.84 26.82 20.91
CA GLU A 315 14.62 28.01 20.07
C GLU A 315 15.52 28.12 18.84
N ALA A 316 16.76 27.64 18.89
CA ALA A 316 17.65 27.60 17.73
C ALA A 316 17.19 26.55 16.70
N TRP A 317 16.59 25.45 17.14
CA TRP A 317 16.00 24.43 16.27
C TRP A 317 14.66 24.87 15.66
N SER A 318 13.91 25.77 16.30
CA SER A 318 12.72 26.37 15.70
C SER A 318 13.10 27.45 14.69
N THR A 319 14.10 28.28 14.98
CA THR A 319 14.61 29.33 14.08
C THR A 319 15.26 28.77 12.80
N ALA A 320 15.99 27.65 12.90
CA ALA A 320 16.55 26.96 11.73
C ALA A 320 15.49 26.29 10.84
N ARG A 321 14.30 26.01 11.38
CA ARG A 321 13.15 25.46 10.64
C ARG A 321 12.32 26.55 9.97
N SER A 322 12.20 27.74 10.57
CA SER A 322 11.48 28.87 9.97
C SER A 322 12.25 29.58 8.85
N SER A 323 13.58 29.49 8.82
CA SER A 323 14.41 30.07 7.75
C SER A 323 14.50 29.23 6.47
N ARG A 324 13.89 28.04 6.45
CA ARG A 324 13.77 27.16 5.27
C ARG A 324 12.33 27.02 4.74
N ALA A 325 11.38 27.76 5.31
CA ALA A 325 10.00 27.82 4.86
C ALA A 325 9.79 29.00 3.92
#